data_AF-A0A941AID4-F1
#
_entry.id   AF-A0A941AID4-F1
#
_cell.length_a   1.000
_cell.length_b   1.000
_cell.length_c   1.000
_cell.angle_alpha   90.00
_cell.angle_beta   90.00
_cell.angle_gamma   90.00
#
_symmetry.space_group_name_H-M   'P 1'
#
loop_
_entity.id
_entity.type
_entity.pdbx_description
1 polymer ?
#
loop_
_entity_poly.entity_id
_entity_poly.type
_entity_poly.pdbx_seq_one_letter_code
_entity_poly.pdbx_strand_id
1 'polypeptide(L)'
;MSRPFSAPACRHRPGRRALAILVIMCLGPLALTGCTRSDEPPSLPPAGVYEHAAAGENSQAESAPTDGTAEALTRPLRAAGWFCAQVRSNADGRAVWCRIGHRDEGDAVDPQVAQFLLDRDDRLAWAWFPLTYSDHDDDHVAAAAAPALTAIWPGAGDRVRQEIDDFDHDLTRHTTWRSEDIPRTGWRDTHADYTYDEHNGLIAIARDASVRRWPFGSEHYATTMSSAVDDLRAGGYDCFYPPQQSCNRTQSNGYFRVTLRGDQIVSAQFGIGSLIESGRQRHPLSQEFPHGLTFLTEAVRRPVTERIEQSRRSGTSFAGIVAGTVVIIDASRGAVDGDDLVAYLDIQIGTPLTAT
;
A
#
# COMPACT_ATOMS: atom_id res chain seq x y z
N MET A 1 -24.69 -21.02 -80.39
CA MET A 1 -23.92 -22.04 -79.66
C MET A 1 -24.69 -22.46 -78.43
N SER A 2 -25.09 -23.73 -78.44
CA SER A 2 -25.38 -24.64 -77.30
C SER A 2 -26.09 -24.10 -76.05
N ARG A 3 -27.41 -24.38 -76.00
CA ARG A 3 -28.11 -24.96 -74.82
C ARG A 3 -27.50 -26.37 -74.52
N PRO A 4 -27.83 -27.13 -73.44
CA PRO A 4 -29.06 -27.06 -72.64
C PRO A 4 -28.99 -27.50 -71.15
N PHE A 5 -30.13 -27.32 -70.44
CA PHE A 5 -30.86 -28.28 -69.58
C PHE A 5 -30.07 -29.20 -68.61
N SER A 6 -30.48 -29.45 -67.37
CA SER A 6 -31.78 -30.01 -66.94
C SER A 6 -31.95 -29.93 -65.40
N ALA A 7 -33.17 -29.66 -64.95
CA ALA A 7 -33.78 -30.31 -63.78
C ALA A 7 -34.72 -31.45 -64.32
N PRO A 8 -35.54 -32.23 -63.56
CA PRO A 8 -35.70 -32.44 -62.11
C PRO A 8 -35.97 -33.94 -61.69
N ALA A 9 -36.28 -34.13 -60.40
CA ALA A 9 -37.24 -35.08 -59.79
C ALA A 9 -37.07 -36.62 -59.84
N CYS A 10 -37.25 -37.25 -58.66
CA CYS A 10 -38.22 -38.36 -58.50
C CYS A 10 -38.67 -38.55 -57.04
N ARG A 11 -39.98 -38.62 -56.82
CA ARG A 11 -40.68 -39.10 -55.61
C ARG A 11 -40.79 -40.63 -55.67
N HIS A 12 -40.67 -41.33 -54.54
CA HIS A 12 -41.62 -42.38 -54.10
C HIS A 12 -41.37 -42.84 -52.64
N ARG A 13 -42.46 -42.90 -51.85
CA ARG A 13 -42.64 -43.66 -50.59
C ARG A 13 -42.85 -45.16 -50.94
N PRO A 14 -42.59 -46.17 -50.05
CA PRO A 14 -43.36 -46.41 -48.82
C PRO A 14 -42.57 -47.05 -47.65
N GLY A 15 -43.25 -47.25 -46.52
CA GLY A 15 -42.66 -47.46 -45.20
C GLY A 15 -42.12 -48.85 -44.88
N ARG A 16 -41.49 -48.96 -43.70
CA ARG A 16 -41.49 -50.13 -42.80
C ARG A 16 -41.08 -49.69 -41.39
N ARG A 17 -41.68 -50.36 -40.43
CA ARG A 17 -41.65 -50.13 -38.97
C ARG A 17 -40.34 -50.65 -38.35
N ALA A 18 -40.12 -50.21 -37.10
CA ALA A 18 -39.19 -50.76 -36.07
C ALA A 18 -37.70 -50.48 -36.33
N LEU A 19 -36.83 -50.20 -35.37
CA LEU A 19 -36.79 -50.53 -33.94
C LEU A 19 -35.82 -49.53 -33.24
N ALA A 20 -36.02 -49.31 -31.95
CA ALA A 20 -35.27 -48.42 -31.08
C ALA A 20 -33.80 -48.83 -30.88
N ILE A 21 -32.88 -47.86 -30.80
CA ILE A 21 -31.72 -47.84 -29.87
C ILE A 21 -31.43 -46.36 -29.52
N LEU A 22 -31.85 -45.96 -28.33
CA LEU A 22 -31.51 -44.66 -27.73
C LEU A 22 -30.14 -44.83 -27.04
N VAL A 23 -29.06 -44.39 -27.69
CA VAL A 23 -27.74 -44.24 -27.05
C VAL A 23 -27.77 -42.92 -26.28
N ILE A 24 -28.03 -43.01 -24.98
CA ILE A 24 -27.86 -41.90 -24.04
C ILE A 24 -26.35 -41.67 -23.89
N MET A 25 -25.82 -40.68 -24.61
CA MET A 25 -24.54 -40.08 -24.27
C MET A 25 -24.73 -39.30 -22.96
N CYS A 26 -24.22 -39.82 -21.86
CA CYS A 26 -24.00 -39.06 -20.63
C CYS A 26 -22.88 -38.04 -20.87
N LEU A 27 -23.20 -36.94 -21.55
CA LEU A 27 -22.46 -35.69 -21.45
C LEU A 27 -22.73 -35.11 -20.06
N GLY A 28 -21.87 -35.47 -19.11
CA GLY A 28 -21.83 -34.82 -17.80
C GLY A 28 -21.54 -33.33 -18.00
N PRO A 29 -22.25 -32.43 -17.30
CA PRO A 29 -21.96 -31.01 -17.37
C PRO A 29 -20.59 -30.77 -16.75
N LEU A 30 -19.61 -30.41 -17.59
CA LEU A 30 -18.42 -29.68 -17.15
C LEU A 30 -18.93 -28.37 -16.55
N ALA A 31 -18.99 -28.31 -15.22
CA ALA A 31 -19.17 -27.07 -14.50
C ALA A 31 -17.91 -26.23 -14.73
N LEU A 32 -17.93 -25.40 -15.78
CA LEU A 32 -17.10 -24.20 -15.83
C LEU A 32 -17.50 -23.39 -14.59
N THR A 33 -16.64 -23.38 -13.57
CA THR A 33 -16.75 -22.43 -12.45
C THR A 33 -16.52 -21.04 -13.03
N GLY A 34 -17.61 -20.45 -13.51
CA GLY A 34 -17.61 -19.13 -14.09
C GLY A 34 -17.21 -18.11 -13.03
N CYS A 35 -16.08 -17.45 -13.28
CA CYS A 35 -15.70 -16.21 -12.61
C CYS A 35 -16.84 -15.23 -12.81
N THR A 36 -17.50 -14.84 -11.72
CA THR A 36 -18.50 -13.78 -11.75
C THR A 36 -17.77 -12.47 -11.52
N ARG A 37 -17.82 -11.57 -12.50
CA ARG A 37 -17.52 -10.15 -12.26
C ARG A 37 -18.57 -9.69 -11.24
N SER A 38 -18.12 -9.18 -10.09
CA SER A 38 -19.03 -8.69 -9.06
C SER A 38 -19.46 -7.28 -9.48
N ASP A 39 -20.77 -7.04 -9.59
CA ASP A 39 -21.29 -5.70 -9.94
C ASP A 39 -21.04 -4.67 -8.81
N GLU A 40 -20.71 -5.14 -7.60
CA GLU A 40 -20.31 -4.30 -6.47
C GLU A 40 -18.97 -4.79 -5.89
N PRO A 41 -17.88 -4.01 -6.00
CA PRO A 41 -16.59 -4.35 -5.41
C PRO A 41 -16.62 -4.20 -3.88
N PRO A 42 -15.86 -5.02 -3.12
CA PRO A 42 -15.71 -4.82 -1.69
C PRO A 42 -15.15 -3.44 -1.36
N SER A 43 -15.71 -2.79 -0.35
CA SER A 43 -15.22 -1.50 0.15
C SER A 43 -13.88 -1.64 0.88
N LEU A 44 -13.19 -0.51 1.08
CA LEU A 44 -12.15 -0.38 2.11
C LEU A 44 -12.62 -1.03 3.43
N PRO A 45 -11.69 -1.56 4.26
CA PRO A 45 -12.05 -2.16 5.53
C PRO A 45 -12.87 -1.15 6.36
N PRO A 46 -13.97 -1.57 6.98
CA PRO A 46 -14.85 -0.64 7.69
C PRO A 46 -14.11 -0.01 8.87
N ALA A 47 -14.33 1.28 9.14
CA ALA A 47 -13.65 2.00 10.23
C ALA A 47 -13.73 1.28 11.61
N GLY A 48 -14.77 0.46 11.81
CA GLY A 48 -14.98 -0.39 12.97
C GLY A 48 -13.88 -1.45 13.23
N VAL A 49 -13.03 -1.79 12.25
CA VAL A 49 -11.96 -2.79 12.46
C VAL A 49 -10.94 -2.38 13.52
N TYR A 50 -10.80 -1.07 13.75
CA TYR A 50 -9.94 -0.49 14.79
C TYR A 50 -10.72 -0.09 16.05
N GLU A 51 -12.04 -0.27 16.09
CA GLU A 51 -12.90 0.09 17.23
C GLU A 51 -12.87 -0.99 18.32
N HIS A 52 -11.70 -1.13 18.95
CA HIS A 52 -11.52 -1.97 20.12
C HIS A 52 -10.54 -1.33 21.11
N ALA A 53 -10.53 -1.83 22.34
CA ALA A 53 -9.52 -1.43 23.31
C ALA A 53 -8.12 -1.85 22.84
N ALA A 54 -7.10 -1.05 23.15
CA ALA A 54 -5.69 -1.32 22.84
C ALA A 54 -5.08 -2.47 23.69
N ALA A 55 -5.90 -3.34 24.26
CA ALA A 55 -5.47 -4.38 25.18
C ALA A 55 -4.69 -5.48 24.43
N GLY A 56 -3.42 -5.65 24.78
CA GLY A 56 -2.54 -6.63 24.15
C GLY A 56 -2.02 -6.22 22.77
N GLU A 57 -2.09 -4.94 22.44
CA GLU A 57 -1.42 -4.37 21.28
C GLU A 57 0.10 -4.33 21.52
N ASN A 58 0.86 -4.80 20.54
CA ASN A 58 2.30 -4.61 20.46
C ASN A 58 2.60 -3.76 19.23
N SER A 59 3.08 -2.55 19.46
CA SER A 59 3.45 -1.59 18.41
C SER A 59 4.96 -1.46 18.21
N GLN A 60 5.74 -2.38 18.78
CA GLN A 60 7.16 -2.45 18.54
C GLN A 60 7.41 -3.09 17.18
N ALA A 61 8.02 -2.34 16.26
CA ALA A 61 8.35 -2.84 14.94
C ALA A 61 9.52 -3.83 15.00
N GLU A 62 9.38 -4.90 14.23
CA GLU A 62 10.37 -5.98 14.06
C GLU A 62 10.62 -6.24 12.57
N SER A 63 11.75 -6.86 12.25
CA SER A 63 12.02 -7.32 10.88
C SER A 63 10.86 -8.20 10.40
N ALA A 64 10.45 -8.07 9.14
CA ALA A 64 9.38 -8.92 8.60
C ALA A 64 9.74 -10.40 8.78
N PRO A 65 8.77 -11.26 9.14
CA PRO A 65 9.00 -12.69 9.36
C PRO A 65 9.79 -13.36 8.22
N THR A 66 10.54 -14.39 8.60
CA THR A 66 11.41 -15.16 7.70
C THR A 66 10.92 -16.60 7.52
N ASP A 67 9.67 -16.86 7.85
CA ASP A 67 8.93 -18.10 7.68
C ASP A 67 7.44 -17.82 7.38
N GLY A 68 6.71 -18.88 6.99
CA GLY A 68 5.26 -18.83 6.78
C GLY A 68 4.77 -18.01 5.58
N THR A 69 3.50 -17.64 5.62
CA THR A 69 2.81 -16.80 4.64
C THR A 69 3.38 -15.38 4.65
N ALA A 70 3.69 -14.83 5.82
CA ALA A 70 4.29 -13.51 5.93
C ALA A 70 5.63 -13.41 5.18
N GLU A 71 6.48 -14.43 5.30
CA GLU A 71 7.69 -14.50 4.49
C GLU A 71 7.36 -14.70 3.00
N ALA A 72 6.44 -15.60 2.66
CA ALA A 72 6.06 -15.85 1.28
C ALA A 72 5.63 -14.57 0.54
N LEU A 73 4.81 -13.73 1.19
CA LEU A 73 4.37 -12.43 0.68
C LEU A 73 5.52 -11.43 0.54
N THR A 74 6.37 -11.31 1.56
CA THR A 74 7.39 -10.25 1.61
C THR A 74 8.68 -10.61 0.91
N ARG A 75 8.99 -11.90 0.72
CA ARG A 75 10.22 -12.36 0.03
C ARG A 75 10.37 -11.78 -1.38
N PRO A 76 9.38 -11.84 -2.29
CA PRO A 76 9.52 -11.22 -3.62
C PRO A 76 9.74 -9.71 -3.54
N LEU A 77 9.06 -9.01 -2.63
CA LEU A 77 9.24 -7.57 -2.43
C LEU A 77 10.65 -7.24 -1.93
N ARG A 78 11.13 -7.95 -0.90
CA ARG A 78 12.50 -7.79 -0.39
C ARG A 78 13.55 -8.10 -1.46
N ALA A 79 13.32 -9.11 -2.30
CA ALA A 79 14.19 -9.42 -3.42
C ALA A 79 14.23 -8.30 -4.47
N ALA A 80 13.14 -7.55 -4.62
CA ALA A 80 13.05 -6.34 -5.43
C ALA A 80 13.57 -5.07 -4.72
N GLY A 81 14.18 -5.19 -3.54
CA GLY A 81 14.79 -4.06 -2.81
C GLY A 81 13.84 -3.34 -1.84
N TRP A 82 12.63 -3.84 -1.61
CA TRP A 82 11.71 -3.25 -0.65
C TRP A 82 12.19 -3.46 0.78
N PHE A 83 12.02 -2.43 1.61
CA PHE A 83 12.10 -2.57 3.06
C PHE A 83 10.77 -3.10 3.59
N CYS A 84 10.78 -4.15 4.40
CA CYS A 84 9.59 -4.74 5.00
C CYS A 84 9.76 -4.96 6.51
N ALA A 85 8.73 -4.65 7.29
CA ALA A 85 8.70 -4.81 8.74
C ALA A 85 7.33 -5.33 9.21
N GLN A 86 7.32 -6.14 10.27
CA GLN A 86 6.12 -6.30 11.09
C GLN A 86 6.01 -5.08 11.99
N VAL A 87 4.93 -4.32 11.84
CA VAL A 87 4.82 -3.00 12.48
C VAL A 87 3.93 -3.00 13.71
N ARG A 88 2.94 -3.90 13.75
CA ARG A 88 1.98 -4.04 14.84
C ARG A 88 1.50 -5.47 14.94
N SER A 89 1.09 -5.88 16.14
CA SER A 89 0.43 -7.17 16.36
C SER A 89 -0.47 -7.13 17.59
N ASN A 90 -1.44 -8.04 17.65
CA ASN A 90 -2.24 -8.33 18.82
C ASN A 90 -2.62 -9.82 18.81
N ALA A 91 -3.57 -10.22 19.66
CA ALA A 91 -4.01 -11.62 19.75
C ALA A 91 -4.77 -12.13 18.51
N ASP A 92 -5.31 -11.26 17.67
CA ASP A 92 -6.11 -11.62 16.51
C ASP A 92 -5.27 -11.67 15.22
N GLY A 93 -4.17 -10.92 15.13
CA GLY A 93 -3.32 -10.89 13.96
C GLY A 93 -2.10 -9.96 14.04
N ARG A 94 -1.42 -9.81 12.90
CA ARG A 94 -0.22 -8.96 12.73
C ARG A 94 -0.29 -8.14 11.45
N ALA A 95 0.16 -6.90 11.53
CA ALA A 95 0.29 -6.00 10.40
C ALA A 95 1.75 -5.99 9.91
N VAL A 96 1.94 -6.23 8.63
CA VAL A 96 3.22 -6.14 7.93
C VAL A 96 3.14 -5.00 6.93
N TRP A 97 4.17 -4.16 6.92
CA TRP A 97 4.25 -2.99 6.05
C TRP A 97 5.56 -3.04 5.27
N CYS A 98 5.47 -2.84 3.97
CA CYS A 98 6.59 -2.78 3.05
C CYS A 98 6.60 -1.45 2.31
N ARG A 99 7.79 -0.95 1.99
CA ARG A 99 7.98 0.28 1.23
C ARG A 99 9.25 0.24 0.39
N ILE A 100 9.17 0.82 -0.79
CA ILE A 100 10.30 1.18 -1.64
C ILE A 100 10.18 2.67 -2.00
N GLY A 101 11.31 3.33 -2.27
CA GLY A 101 11.33 4.68 -2.81
C GLY A 101 11.92 4.65 -4.20
N HIS A 102 11.13 5.01 -5.20
CA HIS A 102 11.58 5.19 -6.58
C HIS A 102 12.09 6.62 -6.74
N ARG A 103 13.16 6.83 -7.50
CA ARG A 103 13.69 8.18 -7.76
C ARG A 103 13.29 8.62 -9.16
N ASP A 104 12.75 9.82 -9.28
CA ASP A 104 12.47 10.44 -10.57
C ASP A 104 13.71 11.14 -11.16
N GLU A 105 13.55 11.74 -12.34
CA GLU A 105 14.62 12.48 -13.01
C GLU A 105 15.12 13.70 -12.21
N GLY A 106 14.30 14.23 -11.30
CA GLY A 106 14.60 15.37 -10.43
C GLY A 106 15.21 14.98 -9.08
N ASP A 107 15.55 13.71 -8.87
CA ASP A 107 16.01 13.14 -7.59
C ASP A 107 14.96 13.25 -6.46
N ALA A 108 13.69 13.48 -6.80
CA ALA A 108 12.58 13.35 -5.87
C ALA A 108 12.28 11.86 -5.66
N VAL A 109 11.87 11.51 -4.45
CA VAL A 109 11.52 10.13 -4.11
C VAL A 109 10.02 9.96 -4.15
N ASP A 110 9.53 9.08 -5.03
CA ASP A 110 8.15 8.63 -5.05
C ASP A 110 8.01 7.32 -4.25
N PRO A 111 7.38 7.35 -3.07
CA PRO A 111 7.24 6.17 -2.23
C PRO A 111 6.14 5.24 -2.77
N GLN A 112 6.45 3.95 -2.86
CA GLN A 112 5.47 2.90 -3.06
C GLN A 112 5.35 2.03 -1.81
N VAL A 113 4.13 1.69 -1.42
CA VAL A 113 3.82 0.94 -0.19
C VAL A 113 3.07 -0.34 -0.52
N ALA A 114 3.24 -1.37 0.32
CA ALA A 114 2.37 -2.53 0.39
C ALA A 114 2.07 -2.85 1.84
N GLN A 115 0.81 -3.14 2.15
CA GLN A 115 0.36 -3.48 3.51
C GLN A 115 -0.30 -4.85 3.52
N PHE A 116 -0.01 -5.64 4.54
CA PHE A 116 -0.58 -6.96 4.75
C PHE A 116 -1.08 -7.09 6.17
N LEU A 117 -2.25 -7.70 6.31
CA LEU A 117 -2.78 -8.15 7.58
C LEU A 117 -2.90 -9.66 7.56
N LEU A 118 -2.21 -10.30 8.48
CA LEU A 118 -2.29 -11.74 8.68
C LEU A 118 -3.04 -12.04 9.97
N ASP A 119 -3.84 -13.09 9.95
CA ASP A 119 -4.50 -13.58 11.16
C ASP A 119 -3.49 -14.28 12.11
N ARG A 120 -3.97 -14.68 13.28
CA ARG A 120 -3.17 -15.38 14.28
C ARG A 120 -2.52 -16.68 13.78
N ASP A 121 -3.06 -17.28 12.73
CA ASP A 121 -2.64 -18.56 12.15
C ASP A 121 -1.74 -18.32 10.92
N ASP A 122 -1.24 -17.09 10.76
CA ASP A 122 -0.38 -16.65 9.65
C ASP A 122 -1.04 -16.86 8.28
N ARG A 123 -2.35 -16.60 8.17
CA ARG A 123 -3.07 -16.57 6.89
C ARG A 123 -3.33 -15.13 6.50
N LEU A 124 -3.11 -14.80 5.22
CA LEU A 124 -3.43 -13.46 4.71
C LEU A 124 -4.93 -13.23 4.87
N ALA A 125 -5.31 -12.20 5.63
CA ALA A 125 -6.70 -11.76 5.75
C ALA A 125 -6.99 -10.59 4.80
N TRP A 126 -6.00 -9.73 4.60
CA TRP A 126 -6.17 -8.50 3.83
C TRP A 126 -4.83 -7.97 3.29
N ALA A 127 -4.82 -7.45 2.07
CA ALA A 127 -3.66 -6.79 1.46
C ALA A 127 -4.05 -5.51 0.72
N TRP A 128 -3.10 -4.57 0.62
CA TRP A 128 -3.26 -3.33 -0.14
C TRP A 128 -1.98 -2.82 -0.75
N PHE A 129 -2.13 -2.35 -1.97
CA PHE A 129 -1.11 -1.81 -2.84
C PHE A 129 -1.65 -0.49 -3.41
N PRO A 130 -1.48 0.63 -2.68
CA PRO A 130 -1.90 1.94 -3.17
C PRO A 130 -1.18 2.32 -4.46
N LEU A 131 -1.84 3.18 -5.23
CA LEU A 131 -1.22 3.88 -6.36
C LEU A 131 -0.12 4.82 -5.87
N THR A 132 0.87 5.04 -6.73
CA THR A 132 1.90 6.06 -6.57
C THR A 132 1.39 7.40 -7.10
N TYR A 133 1.93 8.52 -6.62
CA TYR A 133 1.46 9.85 -7.02
C TYR A 133 1.98 10.29 -8.40
N SER A 134 2.96 9.59 -8.98
CA SER A 134 3.48 9.91 -10.31
C SER A 134 2.65 9.27 -11.42
N ASP A 135 2.07 10.14 -12.25
CA ASP A 135 1.13 9.89 -13.36
C ASP A 135 1.77 9.21 -14.61
N HIS A 136 2.88 8.49 -14.46
CA HIS A 136 3.67 8.02 -15.62
C HIS A 136 3.83 6.49 -15.66
N ASP A 137 2.90 5.87 -16.39
CA ASP A 137 3.07 4.73 -17.31
C ASP A 137 3.62 3.39 -16.80
N ASP A 138 3.99 3.24 -15.53
CA ASP A 138 4.47 1.98 -15.00
C ASP A 138 3.44 1.36 -14.03
N ASP A 139 3.00 0.13 -14.35
CA ASP A 139 2.11 -0.73 -13.55
C ASP A 139 2.80 -1.19 -12.24
N HIS A 140 3.15 -0.21 -11.40
CA HIS A 140 3.83 -0.41 -10.13
C HIS A 140 2.98 -1.27 -9.19
N VAL A 141 1.66 -1.09 -9.22
CA VAL A 141 0.72 -1.86 -8.40
C VAL A 141 0.79 -3.34 -8.75
N ALA A 142 0.62 -3.75 -10.02
CA ALA A 142 0.72 -5.17 -10.34
C ALA A 142 2.15 -5.69 -10.23
N ALA A 143 3.18 -4.87 -10.49
CA ALA A 143 4.58 -5.25 -10.29
C ALA A 143 4.87 -5.64 -8.83
N ALA A 144 4.24 -4.98 -7.86
CA ALA A 144 4.34 -5.33 -6.44
C ALA A 144 3.37 -6.48 -6.06
N ALA A 145 2.10 -6.36 -6.44
CA ALA A 145 1.05 -7.26 -6.00
C ALA A 145 1.14 -8.66 -6.61
N ALA A 146 1.40 -8.75 -7.92
CA ALA A 146 1.39 -10.03 -8.62
C ALA A 146 2.40 -11.05 -8.08
N PRO A 147 3.70 -10.71 -7.89
CA PRO A 147 4.63 -11.68 -7.32
C PRO A 147 4.36 -11.98 -5.84
N ALA A 148 3.91 -11.00 -5.05
CA ALA A 148 3.57 -11.21 -3.64
C ALA A 148 2.39 -12.18 -3.49
N LEU A 149 1.28 -11.94 -4.20
CA LEU A 149 0.08 -12.78 -4.12
C LEU A 149 0.31 -14.15 -4.76
N THR A 150 1.05 -14.25 -5.86
CA THR A 150 1.40 -15.55 -6.49
C THR A 150 2.17 -16.47 -5.53
N ALA A 151 2.96 -15.90 -4.62
CA ALA A 151 3.74 -16.68 -3.67
C ALA A 151 2.88 -17.46 -2.67
N ILE A 152 1.63 -17.06 -2.46
CA ILE A 152 0.69 -17.72 -1.54
C ILE A 152 -0.52 -18.32 -2.26
N TRP A 153 -0.91 -17.76 -3.40
CA TRP A 153 -2.05 -18.15 -4.22
C TRP A 153 -1.61 -18.32 -5.67
N PRO A 154 -1.25 -19.55 -6.10
CA PRO A 154 -0.77 -19.80 -7.46
C PRO A 154 -1.77 -19.31 -8.53
N GLY A 155 -1.28 -18.53 -9.50
CA GLY A 155 -2.08 -17.96 -10.58
C GLY A 155 -2.79 -16.64 -10.24
N ALA A 156 -2.82 -16.21 -8.97
CA ALA A 156 -3.43 -14.94 -8.58
C ALA A 156 -2.73 -13.74 -9.23
N GLY A 157 -1.40 -13.76 -9.34
CA GLY A 157 -0.66 -12.64 -9.94
C GLY A 157 -0.88 -12.46 -11.43
N ASP A 158 -1.04 -13.54 -12.20
CA ASP A 158 -1.35 -13.44 -13.63
C ASP A 158 -2.73 -12.81 -13.83
N ARG A 159 -3.69 -13.15 -12.95
CA ARG A 159 -5.02 -12.55 -12.97
C ARG A 159 -5.00 -11.08 -12.54
N VAL A 160 -4.24 -10.74 -11.51
CA VAL A 160 -4.06 -9.34 -11.06
C VAL A 160 -3.53 -8.46 -12.18
N ARG A 161 -2.47 -8.89 -12.89
CA ARG A 161 -1.95 -8.16 -14.05
C ARG A 161 -3.01 -7.96 -15.12
N GLN A 162 -3.68 -9.05 -15.52
CA GLN A 162 -4.71 -8.98 -16.55
C GLN A 162 -5.84 -7.98 -16.21
N GLU A 163 -6.34 -8.01 -14.98
CA GLU A 163 -7.47 -7.15 -14.59
C GLU A 163 -7.07 -5.67 -14.44
N ILE A 164 -5.84 -5.39 -14.00
CA ILE A 164 -5.30 -4.03 -13.96
C ILE A 164 -5.06 -3.51 -15.38
N ASP A 165 -4.38 -4.30 -16.23
CA ASP A 165 -4.14 -3.97 -17.63
C ASP A 165 -5.46 -3.69 -18.40
N ASP A 166 -6.47 -4.56 -18.22
CA ASP A 166 -7.77 -4.40 -18.86
C ASP A 166 -8.49 -3.12 -18.37
N PHE A 167 -8.38 -2.80 -17.08
CA PHE A 167 -8.94 -1.59 -16.49
C PHE A 167 -8.27 -0.32 -17.02
N ASP A 168 -6.94 -0.23 -16.98
CA ASP A 168 -6.18 0.93 -17.43
C ASP A 168 -6.39 1.17 -18.93
N HIS A 169 -6.49 0.08 -19.70
CA HIS A 169 -6.77 0.14 -21.12
C HIS A 169 -8.21 0.63 -21.41
N ASP A 170 -9.21 0.17 -20.66
CA ASP A 170 -10.58 0.64 -20.79
C ASP A 170 -10.72 2.11 -20.36
N LEU A 171 -10.03 2.54 -19.32
CA LEU A 171 -9.97 3.93 -18.87
C LEU A 171 -9.43 4.85 -19.98
N THR A 172 -8.31 4.46 -20.60
CA THR A 172 -7.68 5.21 -21.70
C THR A 172 -8.61 5.35 -22.92
N ARG A 173 -9.40 4.31 -23.23
CA ARG A 173 -10.33 4.35 -24.38
C ARG A 173 -11.58 5.21 -24.11
N HIS A 174 -12.01 5.35 -22.87
CA HIS A 174 -13.27 6.01 -22.51
C HIS A 174 -13.02 7.40 -21.90
N THR A 175 -12.57 8.35 -22.71
CA THR A 175 -12.30 9.75 -22.30
C THR A 175 -13.55 10.58 -21.94
N THR A 176 -14.74 9.96 -21.84
CA THR A 176 -16.03 10.62 -21.62
C THR A 176 -16.79 10.12 -20.40
N TRP A 177 -16.09 9.78 -19.31
CA TRP A 177 -16.73 9.49 -18.04
C TRP A 177 -17.40 10.75 -17.46
N ARG A 178 -18.64 10.60 -16.99
CA ARG A 178 -19.32 11.66 -16.23
C ARG A 178 -18.53 11.89 -14.94
N SER A 179 -18.22 13.14 -14.63
CA SER A 179 -17.26 13.53 -13.57
C SER A 179 -17.66 13.19 -12.12
N GLU A 180 -18.64 12.31 -11.90
CA GLU A 180 -19.14 11.97 -10.57
C GLU A 180 -18.85 10.51 -10.16
N ASP A 181 -18.46 9.63 -11.10
CA ASP A 181 -18.12 8.23 -10.79
C ASP A 181 -16.62 8.00 -10.91
N ILE A 182 -15.96 7.64 -9.80
CA ILE A 182 -14.57 7.16 -9.79
C ILE A 182 -14.53 5.80 -10.49
N PRO A 183 -13.78 5.65 -11.59
CA PRO A 183 -13.61 4.36 -12.27
C PRO A 183 -13.05 3.32 -11.31
N ARG A 184 -13.68 2.14 -11.27
CA ARG A 184 -13.27 1.01 -10.43
C ARG A 184 -13.61 -0.31 -11.09
N THR A 185 -12.84 -1.35 -10.77
CA THR A 185 -13.13 -2.73 -11.14
C THR A 185 -13.03 -3.65 -9.93
N GLY A 186 -13.77 -4.75 -9.97
CA GLY A 186 -13.75 -5.78 -8.93
C GLY A 186 -13.90 -7.17 -9.54
N TRP A 187 -13.13 -8.11 -9.02
CA TRP A 187 -13.20 -9.50 -9.41
C TRP A 187 -13.02 -10.41 -8.20
N ARG A 188 -13.33 -11.68 -8.39
CA ARG A 188 -13.27 -12.69 -7.35
C ARG A 188 -12.65 -13.95 -7.92
N ASP A 189 -11.83 -14.61 -7.12
CA ASP A 189 -11.37 -15.98 -7.36
C ASP A 189 -11.67 -16.89 -6.16
N THR A 190 -11.02 -18.04 -6.11
CA THR A 190 -11.16 -19.02 -5.02
C THR A 190 -10.55 -18.51 -3.70
N HIS A 191 -9.61 -17.58 -3.76
CA HIS A 191 -8.78 -17.12 -2.65
C HIS A 191 -9.25 -15.78 -2.06
N ALA A 192 -9.60 -14.83 -2.92
CA ALA A 192 -9.89 -13.46 -2.51
C ALA A 192 -10.97 -12.77 -3.34
N ASP A 193 -11.54 -11.75 -2.74
CA ASP A 193 -12.26 -10.67 -3.40
C ASP A 193 -11.28 -9.50 -3.62
N TYR A 194 -11.23 -8.97 -4.84
CA TYR A 194 -10.30 -7.92 -5.24
C TYR A 194 -11.03 -6.66 -5.66
N THR A 195 -10.39 -5.51 -5.47
CA THR A 195 -10.86 -4.22 -5.99
C THR A 195 -9.66 -3.39 -6.43
N TYR A 196 -9.81 -2.70 -7.55
CA TYR A 196 -8.83 -1.78 -8.08
C TYR A 196 -9.52 -0.51 -8.54
N ASP A 197 -9.01 0.66 -8.12
CA ASP A 197 -9.52 1.98 -8.50
C ASP A 197 -8.42 3.04 -8.44
N GLU A 198 -8.64 4.18 -9.10
CA GLU A 198 -7.68 5.29 -9.25
C GLU A 198 -7.32 6.00 -7.93
N HIS A 199 -8.04 5.77 -6.84
CA HIS A 199 -7.78 6.41 -5.54
C HIS A 199 -7.10 5.47 -4.56
N ASN A 200 -7.52 4.21 -4.53
CA ASN A 200 -7.07 3.23 -3.55
C ASN A 200 -6.04 2.25 -4.12
N GLY A 201 -5.85 2.13 -5.43
CA GLY A 201 -5.06 1.05 -5.99
C GLY A 201 -5.67 -0.32 -5.69
N LEU A 202 -4.86 -1.37 -5.54
CA LEU A 202 -5.34 -2.74 -5.38
C LEU A 202 -5.59 -3.09 -3.91
N ILE A 203 -6.78 -3.61 -3.63
CA ILE A 203 -7.15 -4.25 -2.36
C ILE A 203 -7.47 -5.71 -2.63
N ALA A 204 -6.97 -6.61 -1.76
CA ALA A 204 -7.33 -8.02 -1.77
C ALA A 204 -7.84 -8.43 -0.38
N ILE A 205 -9.04 -9.00 -0.31
CA ILE A 205 -9.66 -9.51 0.91
C ILE A 205 -9.75 -11.03 0.80
N ALA A 206 -9.05 -11.75 1.67
CA ALA A 206 -9.07 -13.20 1.64
C ALA A 206 -10.45 -13.74 2.06
N ARG A 207 -10.85 -14.86 1.44
CA ARG A 207 -12.18 -15.45 1.66
C ARG A 207 -12.23 -16.42 2.85
N ASP A 208 -11.08 -16.96 3.25
CA ASP A 208 -10.96 -18.01 4.26
C ASP A 208 -10.29 -17.54 5.57
N ALA A 209 -9.82 -16.30 5.61
CA ALA A 209 -9.18 -15.69 6.77
C ALA A 209 -9.78 -14.31 7.09
N SER A 210 -9.79 -13.95 8.38
CA SER A 210 -10.27 -12.65 8.82
C SER A 210 -9.61 -12.27 10.14
N VAL A 211 -9.44 -10.96 10.35
CA VAL A 211 -8.97 -10.39 11.61
C VAL A 211 -10.05 -9.47 12.12
N ARG A 212 -10.58 -9.77 13.31
CA ARG A 212 -11.69 -9.01 13.90
C ARG A 212 -11.21 -7.68 14.49
N ARG A 213 -10.03 -7.67 15.10
CA ARG A 213 -9.44 -6.51 15.77
C ARG A 213 -8.10 -6.20 15.14
N TRP A 214 -8.08 -5.19 14.27
CA TRP A 214 -6.87 -4.87 13.53
C TRP A 214 -5.87 -4.16 14.44
N PRO A 215 -4.61 -4.63 14.50
CA PRO A 215 -3.61 -3.99 15.35
C PRO A 215 -3.43 -2.51 14.98
N PHE A 216 -3.56 -1.61 15.96
CA PHE A 216 -3.48 -0.15 15.75
C PHE A 216 -2.52 0.57 16.70
N GLY A 217 -1.99 -0.13 17.70
CA GLY A 217 -1.13 0.48 18.73
C GLY A 217 0.05 1.28 18.16
N SER A 218 0.51 2.25 18.93
CA SER A 218 1.68 3.11 18.63
C SER A 218 2.40 3.61 19.89
N GLU A 219 1.93 3.20 21.07
CA GLU A 219 2.33 3.65 22.40
C GLU A 219 3.79 3.34 22.71
N HIS A 220 4.40 2.37 22.02
CA HIS A 220 5.84 2.10 22.13
C HIS A 220 6.67 3.30 21.67
N TYR A 221 6.30 3.96 20.56
CA TYR A 221 7.17 4.93 19.88
C TYR A 221 6.62 6.35 19.82
N ALA A 222 5.31 6.54 19.90
CA ALA A 222 4.68 7.83 19.77
C ALA A 222 3.88 8.22 21.02
N THR A 223 3.88 9.51 21.32
CA THR A 223 3.02 10.10 22.34
C THR A 223 1.68 10.55 21.74
N THR A 224 0.97 11.41 22.45
CA THR A 224 -0.23 12.10 21.97
C THR A 224 0.09 13.39 21.22
N MET A 225 -0.84 13.87 20.40
CA MET A 225 -0.72 15.18 19.73
C MET A 225 -0.89 16.32 20.74
N SER A 226 -1.77 16.16 21.74
CA SER A 226 -1.95 17.12 22.83
C SER A 226 -0.67 17.38 23.63
N SER A 227 0.21 16.39 23.78
CA SER A 227 1.50 16.54 24.45
C SER A 227 2.59 17.12 23.57
N ALA A 228 2.46 17.03 22.24
CA ALA A 228 3.47 17.47 21.28
C ALA A 228 3.22 18.87 20.70
N VAL A 229 1.96 19.31 20.65
CA VAL A 229 1.56 20.54 19.95
C VAL A 229 2.27 21.80 20.45
N ASP A 230 2.47 21.93 21.76
CA ASP A 230 3.12 23.13 22.32
C ASP A 230 4.60 23.20 21.94
N ASP A 231 5.27 22.05 21.80
CA ASP A 231 6.65 22.00 21.33
C ASP A 231 6.76 22.29 19.82
N LEU A 232 5.79 21.83 19.03
CA LEU A 232 5.69 22.20 17.61
C LEU A 232 5.51 23.72 17.46
N ARG A 233 4.62 24.32 18.26
CA ARG A 233 4.42 25.78 18.28
C ARG A 233 5.68 26.52 18.72
N ALA A 234 6.41 26.01 19.72
CA ALA A 234 7.69 26.57 20.14
C ALA A 234 8.76 26.50 19.03
N GLY A 235 8.71 25.46 18.18
CA GLY A 235 9.51 25.35 16.96
C GLY A 235 9.08 26.28 15.81
N GLY A 236 7.98 27.03 15.98
CA GLY A 236 7.46 27.97 14.98
C GLY A 236 6.50 27.33 13.96
N TYR A 237 6.00 26.13 14.23
CA TYR A 237 4.94 25.53 13.42
C TYR A 237 3.59 26.16 13.74
N ASP A 238 2.84 26.47 12.69
CA ASP A 238 1.46 26.93 12.78
C ASP A 238 0.52 25.73 12.96
N CYS A 239 0.28 25.39 14.23
CA CYS A 239 -0.56 24.27 14.66
C CYS A 239 -1.80 24.75 15.44
N PHE A 240 -2.98 24.54 14.87
CA PHE A 240 -4.32 24.71 15.46
C PHE A 240 -4.93 23.35 15.83
N TYR A 241 -4.23 22.60 16.69
CA TYR A 241 -4.76 21.36 17.27
C TYR A 241 -5.58 21.66 18.54
N PRO A 242 -6.75 21.00 18.73
CA PRO A 242 -7.47 20.13 17.78
C PRO A 242 -8.33 20.91 16.76
N PRO A 243 -8.66 20.35 15.56
CA PRO A 243 -8.40 18.98 15.08
C PRO A 243 -7.26 18.87 14.05
N GLN A 244 -6.43 19.91 13.86
CA GLN A 244 -5.46 19.95 12.78
C GLN A 244 -4.41 18.82 12.86
N GLN A 245 -4.25 18.09 11.76
CA GLN A 245 -3.30 16.97 11.59
C GLN A 245 -2.09 17.33 10.74
N SER A 246 -2.04 18.55 10.20
CA SER A 246 -0.96 19.03 9.34
C SER A 246 -0.58 20.44 9.76
N CYS A 247 0.59 20.63 10.33
CA CYS A 247 1.15 21.93 10.69
C CYS A 247 2.18 22.37 9.67
N ASN A 248 2.22 23.67 9.35
CA ASN A 248 3.20 24.23 8.43
C ASN A 248 4.14 25.20 9.16
N ARG A 249 5.38 25.28 8.72
CA ARG A 249 6.36 26.25 9.19
C ARG A 249 6.70 27.22 8.07
N THR A 250 6.11 28.41 8.12
CA THR A 250 6.25 29.45 7.09
C THR A 250 7.69 29.94 6.89
N GLN A 251 8.54 29.82 7.92
CA GLN A 251 9.93 30.30 7.90
C GLN A 251 10.88 29.41 7.08
N SER A 252 10.57 28.12 6.89
CA SER A 252 11.51 27.14 6.30
C SER A 252 10.89 26.23 5.23
N ASN A 253 9.65 26.49 4.80
CA ASN A 253 8.82 25.53 4.02
C ASN A 253 8.75 24.13 4.68
N GLY A 254 9.00 24.07 5.99
CA GLY A 254 8.88 22.86 6.78
C GLY A 254 7.41 22.52 6.99
N TYR A 255 7.13 21.23 7.16
CA TYR A 255 5.78 20.75 7.45
C TYR A 255 5.86 19.62 8.48
N PHE A 256 4.77 19.39 9.20
CA PHE A 256 4.60 18.27 10.12
C PHE A 256 3.19 17.73 9.98
N ARG A 257 3.05 16.52 9.46
CA ARG A 257 1.80 15.80 9.23
C ARG A 257 1.73 14.60 10.15
N VAL A 258 0.54 14.29 10.67
CA VAL A 258 0.32 13.14 11.53
C VAL A 258 -0.96 12.40 11.14
N THR A 259 -0.93 11.08 11.31
CA THR A 259 -2.15 10.27 11.37
C THR A 259 -2.47 10.00 12.83
N LEU A 260 -3.72 10.21 13.23
CA LEU A 260 -4.16 10.10 14.63
C LEU A 260 -5.19 8.99 14.83
N ARG A 261 -5.15 8.35 16.00
CA ARG A 261 -6.25 7.53 16.54
C ARG A 261 -6.74 8.20 17.82
N GLY A 262 -7.76 9.05 17.70
CA GLY A 262 -8.13 9.97 18.78
C GLY A 262 -7.02 11.02 18.96
N ASP A 263 -6.39 11.06 20.14
CA ASP A 263 -5.24 11.93 20.43
C ASP A 263 -3.89 11.21 20.23
N GLN A 264 -3.88 9.89 20.13
CA GLN A 264 -2.67 9.10 19.95
C GLN A 264 -2.11 9.30 18.52
N ILE A 265 -0.82 9.64 18.41
CA ILE A 265 -0.13 9.72 17.12
C ILE A 265 0.21 8.30 16.65
N VAL A 266 -0.20 7.96 15.44
CA VAL A 266 0.06 6.64 14.82
C VAL A 266 1.24 6.70 13.84
N SER A 267 1.35 7.79 13.10
CA SER A 267 2.52 8.08 12.26
C SER A 267 2.73 9.58 12.18
N ALA A 268 3.98 9.99 12.00
CA ALA A 268 4.35 11.37 11.79
C ALA A 268 5.23 11.47 10.55
N GLN A 269 5.01 12.51 9.74
CA GLN A 269 5.80 12.84 8.58
C GLN A 269 6.20 14.31 8.65
N PHE A 270 7.47 14.63 8.40
CA PHE A 270 7.93 16.00 8.37
C PHE A 270 9.14 16.17 7.48
N GLY A 271 9.21 17.33 6.83
CA GLY A 271 10.33 17.71 5.99
C GLY A 271 11.28 18.66 6.69
N ILE A 272 12.59 18.46 6.51
CA ILE A 272 13.63 19.37 7.00
C ILE A 272 14.64 19.69 5.89
N GLY A 273 14.89 20.98 5.67
CA GLY A 273 15.99 21.44 4.81
C GLY A 273 17.33 21.37 5.54
N SER A 274 18.39 20.99 4.83
CA SER A 274 19.76 21.04 5.34
C SER A 274 20.67 21.68 4.31
N LEU A 275 21.25 22.83 4.66
CA LEU A 275 22.37 23.41 3.92
C LEU A 275 23.68 22.91 4.54
N ILE A 276 24.51 22.28 3.72
CA ILE A 276 25.84 21.81 4.06
C ILE A 276 26.84 22.71 3.32
N GLU A 277 27.45 23.65 4.06
CA GLU A 277 28.48 24.55 3.53
C GLU A 277 29.85 24.09 3.99
N SER A 278 30.78 23.83 3.05
CA SER A 278 32.14 23.36 3.38
C SER A 278 32.15 22.16 4.36
N GLY A 279 31.20 21.23 4.19
CA GLY A 279 31.03 20.05 5.06
C GLY A 279 30.40 20.32 6.44
N ARG A 280 29.89 21.53 6.70
CA ARG A 280 29.23 21.90 7.97
C ARG A 280 27.75 22.19 7.77
N GLN A 281 26.92 21.56 8.61
CA GLN A 281 25.48 21.78 8.64
C GLN A 281 25.13 23.14 9.27
N ARG A 282 24.31 23.95 8.58
CA ARG A 282 23.88 25.27 9.06
C ARG A 282 22.60 25.27 9.88
N HIS A 283 21.72 24.28 9.66
CA HIS A 283 20.44 24.14 10.33
C HIS A 283 20.37 22.80 11.09
N PRO A 284 20.77 22.72 12.36
CA PRO A 284 20.61 21.51 13.17
C PRO A 284 19.13 21.21 13.45
N LEU A 285 18.79 19.95 13.79
CA LEU A 285 17.39 19.56 14.05
C LEU A 285 16.81 20.32 15.25
N SER A 286 17.66 20.73 16.20
CA SER A 286 17.27 21.56 17.34
C SER A 286 16.71 22.94 16.95
N GLN A 287 16.94 23.43 15.73
CA GLN A 287 16.28 24.65 15.25
C GLN A 287 14.85 24.40 14.73
N GLU A 288 14.52 23.15 14.37
CA GLU A 288 13.17 22.72 13.99
C GLU A 288 12.38 22.25 15.22
N PHE A 289 13.05 21.51 16.10
CA PHE A 289 12.47 20.97 17.32
C PHE A 289 13.33 21.37 18.53
N PRO A 290 13.09 22.56 19.14
CA PRO A 290 13.91 23.10 20.23
C PRO A 290 14.03 22.18 21.46
N HIS A 291 12.97 21.42 21.74
CA HIS A 291 12.92 20.45 22.84
C HIS A 291 13.11 19.00 22.38
N GLY A 292 13.53 18.80 21.12
CA GLY A 292 13.64 17.51 20.46
C GLY A 292 12.30 16.98 19.95
N LEU A 293 12.30 15.73 19.47
CA LEU A 293 11.13 15.08 18.89
C LEU A 293 10.17 14.60 19.99
N THR A 294 9.49 15.53 20.64
CA THR A 294 8.67 15.25 21.84
C THR A 294 7.38 14.48 21.55
N PHE A 295 6.96 14.44 20.29
CA PHE A 295 5.94 13.50 19.79
C PHE A 295 6.38 12.02 19.85
N LEU A 296 7.66 11.75 20.14
CA LEU A 296 8.18 10.41 20.38
C LEU A 296 8.34 10.12 21.88
N THR A 297 8.14 8.85 22.23
CA THR A 297 8.43 8.34 23.57
C THR A 297 9.92 8.48 23.90
N GLU A 298 10.24 8.54 25.19
CA GLU A 298 11.62 8.70 25.66
C GLU A 298 12.58 7.62 25.13
N ALA A 299 12.10 6.37 25.09
CA ALA A 299 12.88 5.22 24.64
C ALA A 299 13.31 5.32 23.16
N VAL A 300 12.49 5.98 22.33
CA VAL A 300 12.67 6.06 20.88
C VAL A 300 13.28 7.39 20.45
N ARG A 301 12.99 8.47 21.18
CA ARG A 301 13.37 9.85 20.82
C ARG A 301 14.83 10.00 20.45
N ARG A 302 15.75 9.61 21.34
CA ARG A 302 17.19 9.79 21.13
C ARG A 302 17.72 8.96 19.94
N PRO A 303 17.49 7.63 19.87
CA PRO A 303 17.92 6.83 18.72
C PRO A 303 17.42 7.35 17.36
N VAL A 304 16.17 7.81 17.29
CA VAL A 304 15.61 8.36 16.05
C VAL A 304 16.25 9.71 15.70
N THR A 305 16.41 10.61 16.67
CA THR A 305 17.15 11.87 16.47
C THR A 305 18.58 11.61 15.97
N GLU A 306 19.30 10.67 16.57
CA GLU A 306 20.67 10.31 16.15
C GLU A 306 20.70 9.79 14.70
N ARG A 307 19.72 8.95 14.31
CA ARG A 307 19.59 8.46 12.93
C ARG A 307 19.30 9.60 11.94
N ILE A 308 18.37 10.49 12.27
CA ILE A 308 18.05 11.65 11.41
C ILE A 308 19.28 12.52 11.23
N GLU A 309 19.99 12.86 12.30
CA GLU A 309 21.21 13.67 12.22
C GLU A 309 22.36 12.95 11.49
N GLN A 310 22.39 11.61 11.49
CA GLN A 310 23.31 10.86 10.64
C GLN A 310 22.96 11.06 9.16
N SER A 311 21.70 10.83 8.76
CA SER A 311 21.23 11.02 7.38
C SER A 311 21.36 12.47 6.90
N ARG A 312 21.17 13.46 7.78
CA ARG A 312 21.41 14.87 7.47
C ARG A 312 22.86 15.16 7.14
N ARG A 313 23.79 14.62 7.95
CA ARG A 313 25.23 14.84 7.76
C ARG A 313 25.76 14.15 6.50
N SER A 314 25.27 12.96 6.17
CA SER A 314 25.65 12.24 4.96
C SER A 314 24.85 12.64 3.72
N GLY A 315 23.72 13.33 3.90
CA GLY A 315 22.74 13.59 2.85
C GLY A 315 22.17 12.30 2.24
N THR A 316 22.08 11.20 2.97
CA THR A 316 21.65 9.89 2.44
C THR A 316 20.30 9.46 2.98
N SER A 317 19.50 8.83 2.12
CA SER A 317 18.27 8.15 2.54
C SER A 317 18.53 7.02 3.53
N PHE A 318 17.49 6.64 4.26
CA PHE A 318 17.46 5.51 5.17
C PHE A 318 16.06 4.89 5.19
N ALA A 319 15.97 3.56 5.20
CA ALA A 319 14.74 2.84 5.50
C ALA A 319 15.07 1.71 6.46
N GLY A 320 14.47 1.69 7.64
CA GLY A 320 14.80 0.70 8.64
C GLY A 320 14.04 0.83 9.95
N ILE A 321 14.37 -0.06 10.88
CA ILE A 321 13.83 -0.05 12.24
C ILE A 321 14.85 0.58 13.19
N VAL A 322 14.42 1.58 13.96
CA VAL A 322 15.23 2.27 14.96
C VAL A 322 14.52 2.18 16.29
N ALA A 323 15.13 1.55 17.29
CA ALA A 323 14.54 1.38 18.62
C ALA A 323 13.10 0.84 18.63
N GLY A 324 12.76 -0.05 17.67
CA GLY A 324 11.42 -0.63 17.57
C GLY A 324 10.37 0.27 16.92
N THR A 325 10.76 1.29 16.15
CA THR A 325 9.87 2.00 15.23
C THR A 325 10.42 1.96 13.82
N VAL A 326 9.53 1.94 12.82
CA VAL A 326 9.90 2.22 11.44
C VAL A 326 10.32 3.69 11.32
N VAL A 327 11.44 3.92 10.63
CA VAL A 327 11.94 5.24 10.26
C VAL A 327 12.32 5.20 8.79
N ILE A 328 11.68 6.06 8.01
CA ILE A 328 12.00 6.32 6.61
C ILE A 328 12.53 7.74 6.50
N ILE A 329 13.64 7.92 5.80
CA ILE A 329 14.26 9.20 5.50
C ILE A 329 14.55 9.18 4.01
N ASP A 330 13.88 10.03 3.26
CA ASP A 330 14.12 10.23 1.84
C ASP A 330 14.91 11.52 1.64
N ALA A 331 16.13 11.37 1.14
CA ALA A 331 16.99 12.49 0.84
C ALA A 331 16.89 12.84 -0.65
N SER A 332 16.55 14.10 -0.93
CA SER A 332 16.66 14.72 -2.26
C SER A 332 17.80 15.73 -2.23
N ARG A 333 18.74 15.61 -3.17
CA ARG A 333 19.94 16.45 -3.22
C ARG A 333 19.82 17.49 -4.33
N GLY A 334 20.03 18.74 -3.96
CA GLY A 334 20.34 19.83 -4.88
C GLY A 334 21.82 20.17 -4.81
N ALA A 335 22.50 20.24 -5.95
CA ALA A 335 23.83 20.83 -6.02
C ALA A 335 23.70 22.36 -5.83
N VAL A 336 24.54 22.93 -4.97
CA VAL A 336 24.81 24.38 -4.93
C VAL A 336 26.21 24.60 -5.51
N ASP A 337 26.54 25.83 -5.89
CA ASP A 337 27.84 26.20 -6.46
C ASP A 337 29.02 25.60 -5.67
N GLY A 338 29.95 24.94 -6.36
CA GLY A 338 31.14 24.35 -5.73
C GLY A 338 30.87 23.00 -5.03
N ASP A 339 31.38 22.83 -3.81
CA ASP A 339 31.24 21.61 -2.98
C ASP A 339 30.03 21.67 -2.02
N ASP A 340 29.21 22.73 -2.11
CA ASP A 340 28.08 22.94 -1.21
C ASP A 340 26.86 22.12 -1.65
N LEU A 341 26.19 21.50 -0.68
CA LEU A 341 25.05 20.62 -0.91
C LEU A 341 23.83 21.12 -0.15
N VAL A 342 22.67 21.15 -0.83
CA VAL A 342 21.38 21.24 -0.17
C VAL A 342 20.76 19.85 -0.18
N ALA A 343 20.51 19.31 1.01
CA ALA A 343 19.74 18.08 1.16
C ALA A 343 18.40 18.44 1.79
N TYR A 344 17.30 18.18 1.08
CA TYR A 344 16.00 18.11 1.70
C TYR A 344 15.77 16.68 2.18
N LEU A 345 15.38 16.53 3.44
CA LEU A 345 14.99 15.23 3.97
C LEU A 345 13.50 15.22 4.25
N ASP A 346 12.81 14.26 3.66
CA ASP A 346 11.46 13.87 4.02
C ASP A 346 11.53 12.71 5.01
N ILE A 347 11.00 12.87 6.22
CA ILE A 347 11.09 11.86 7.29
C ILE A 347 9.70 11.36 7.64
N GLN A 348 9.52 10.03 7.62
CA GLN A 348 8.37 9.34 8.18
C GLN A 348 8.78 8.48 9.38
N ILE A 349 8.04 8.59 10.47
CA ILE A 349 8.20 7.76 11.67
C ILE A 349 6.88 7.05 11.97
N GLY A 350 6.98 5.75 12.24
CA GLY A 350 5.82 4.86 12.32
C GLY A 350 5.26 4.57 10.93
N THR A 351 4.10 3.90 10.91
CA THR A 351 3.38 3.60 9.68
C THR A 351 1.93 4.02 9.81
N PRO A 352 1.29 4.60 8.79
CA PRO A 352 -0.13 4.93 8.88
C PRO A 352 -0.95 3.66 9.11
N LEU A 353 -2.15 3.83 9.68
CA LEU A 353 -3.13 2.75 9.64
C LEU A 353 -3.55 2.54 8.20
N THR A 354 -3.98 1.33 7.93
CA THR A 354 -4.54 0.98 6.64
C THR A 354 -5.83 1.74 6.39
N ALA A 355 -5.99 2.32 5.18
CA ALA A 355 -7.23 2.94 4.72
C ALA A 355 -7.77 4.08 5.62
N THR A 356 -6.89 4.88 6.22
CA THR A 356 -7.24 6.03 7.10
C THR A 356 -6.81 7.37 6.55
#